data_AF-A8FEV1-F1
#
_entry.id   AF-A8FEV1-F1
#
_cell.length_a   1.000
_cell.length_b   1.000
_cell.length_c   1.000
_cell.angle_alpha   90.00
_cell.angle_beta   90.00
_cell.angle_gamma   90.00
#
_symmetry.space_group_name_H-M   'P 1'
#
loop_
_entity.id
_entity.type
_entity.pdbx_description
1 polymer ?
#
loop_
_entity_poly.entity_id
_entity_poly.type
_entity_poly.pdbx_seq_one_letter_code
_entity_poly.pdbx_strand_id
1 'polypeptide(L)'
;MIIRLDQQNKEQAKQILHIQLAAYQREAEQIGYQDLPPLKQTVKDIMKTDEKFIGFETEGQLLGIASYEMHEDRIVLSRLAVHPHHVHQGIGTKLMQFIINHQLPIELTTAEANTPAIQLYEKLGFQQTDRLQVENNLILTKMERSMLRKVEVIEYQTSWPDECRRELAKLKEVVGSNWVNGHHIGSTSIKGMAAKPIIDILLEVKHISDLDECNHLFRQLGYEPLGEYGLQGRRFFRKGGLNRSHHVHAYETGHNDVKRHLVFRDYLKAAPERAEAYADKKRQLAKAHPEDMENYINGKDAIIKEIEQEAYKWSKQLKGKGRDK
;
A
#
# COMPACT_ATOMS: atom_id res chain seq x y z
N MET A 1 27.91 1.85 10.55
CA MET A 1 26.66 1.45 11.24
C MET A 1 25.72 2.63 11.34
N ILE A 2 24.41 2.40 11.49
CA ILE A 2 23.45 3.49 11.74
C ILE A 2 23.43 3.78 13.23
N ILE A 3 23.55 5.04 13.60
CA ILE A 3 23.49 5.55 14.97
C ILE A 3 22.40 6.62 15.09
N ARG A 4 21.82 6.76 16.28
CA ARG A 4 21.00 7.94 16.59
C ARG A 4 21.93 9.08 16.96
N LEU A 5 21.61 10.28 16.48
CA LEU A 5 22.34 11.48 16.83
C LEU A 5 21.47 12.33 17.75
N ASP A 6 22.08 12.87 18.78
CA ASP A 6 21.50 13.83 19.70
C ASP A 6 21.84 15.24 19.21
N GLN A 7 20.88 15.90 18.55
CA GLN A 7 21.06 17.26 18.08
C GLN A 7 21.16 18.28 19.21
N GLN A 8 20.76 17.95 20.44
CA GLN A 8 20.93 18.84 21.60
C GLN A 8 22.37 18.78 22.15
N ASN A 9 23.14 17.75 21.77
CA ASN A 9 24.57 17.71 22.01
C ASN A 9 25.31 18.62 21.02
N LYS A 10 26.00 19.63 21.53
CA LYS A 10 26.69 20.64 20.71
C LYS A 10 27.73 20.06 19.74
N GLU A 11 28.46 19.01 20.12
CA GLU A 11 29.46 18.41 19.24
C GLU A 11 28.81 17.59 18.12
N GLN A 12 27.76 16.83 18.44
CA GLN A 12 27.01 16.12 17.40
C GLN A 12 26.26 17.09 16.46
N ALA A 13 25.70 18.18 16.98
CA ALA A 13 25.11 19.24 16.16
C ALA A 13 26.12 19.87 15.18
N LYS A 14 27.38 20.05 15.60
CA LYS A 14 28.45 20.49 14.68
C LYS A 14 28.74 19.44 13.61
N GLN A 15 28.78 18.16 13.96
CA GLN A 15 29.01 17.07 13.00
C GLN A 15 27.86 16.97 11.99
N ILE A 16 26.61 17.05 12.45
CA ILE A 16 25.41 17.13 11.61
C ILE A 16 25.54 18.30 10.63
N LEU A 17 25.81 19.51 11.15
CA LEU A 17 25.93 20.70 10.32
C LEU A 17 27.06 20.57 9.30
N HIS A 18 28.19 19.98 9.68
CA HIS A 18 29.31 19.76 8.78
C HIS A 18 28.93 18.88 7.57
N ILE A 19 28.27 17.74 7.83
CA ILE A 19 27.79 16.86 6.75
C ILE A 19 26.73 17.54 5.89
N GLN A 20 25.81 18.27 6.52
CA GLN A 20 24.79 19.05 5.82
C GLN A 20 25.43 20.06 4.87
N LEU A 21 26.26 20.97 5.37
CA LEU A 21 26.88 22.01 4.54
C LEU A 21 27.67 21.41 3.39
N ALA A 22 28.44 20.35 3.64
CA ALA A 22 29.22 19.68 2.59
C ALA A 22 28.33 19.10 1.48
N ALA A 23 27.22 18.44 1.83
CA ALA A 23 26.32 17.82 0.86
C ALA A 23 25.48 18.86 0.09
N TYR A 24 24.86 19.80 0.80
CA TYR A 24 23.98 20.80 0.19
C TYR A 24 24.75 21.83 -0.64
N GLN A 25 26.03 22.09 -0.35
CA GLN A 25 26.87 22.96 -1.19
C GLN A 25 27.09 22.32 -2.57
N ARG A 26 27.36 21.02 -2.59
CA ARG A 26 27.50 20.23 -3.82
C ARG A 26 26.19 20.22 -4.62
N GLU A 27 25.06 20.06 -3.93
CA GLU A 27 23.73 20.12 -4.55
C GLU A 27 23.46 21.51 -5.16
N ALA A 28 23.69 22.59 -4.40
CA ALA A 28 23.52 23.96 -4.86
C ALA A 28 24.31 24.27 -6.14
N GLU A 29 25.55 23.79 -6.22
CA GLU A 29 26.39 23.90 -7.41
C GLU A 29 25.82 23.12 -8.60
N GLN A 30 25.29 21.92 -8.37
CA GLN A 30 24.70 21.07 -9.41
C GLN A 30 23.40 21.62 -9.97
N ILE A 31 22.53 22.16 -9.12
CA ILE A 31 21.22 22.70 -9.53
C ILE A 31 21.28 24.17 -9.94
N GLY A 32 22.42 24.84 -9.73
CA GLY A 32 22.60 26.27 -10.02
C GLY A 32 21.84 27.20 -9.08
N TYR A 33 21.55 26.76 -7.85
CA TYR A 33 20.78 27.51 -6.86
C TYR A 33 21.51 27.56 -5.52
N GLN A 34 22.14 28.70 -5.22
CA GLN A 34 22.98 28.89 -4.04
C GLN A 34 22.20 29.25 -2.77
N ASP A 35 20.90 29.56 -2.89
CA ASP A 35 20.10 30.09 -1.78
C ASP A 35 19.35 29.01 -1.00
N LEU A 36 19.87 27.77 -0.97
CA LEU A 36 19.24 26.66 -0.25
C LEU A 36 19.17 26.96 1.26
N PRO A 37 17.98 26.91 1.90
CA PRO A 37 17.84 27.18 3.33
C PRO A 37 18.80 26.38 4.24
N PRO A 38 19.10 25.08 3.98
CA PRO A 38 20.07 24.32 4.76
C PRO A 38 21.50 24.90 4.78
N LEU A 39 21.90 25.69 3.78
CA LEU A 39 23.21 26.36 3.74
C LEU A 39 23.32 27.55 4.70
N LYS A 40 22.18 28.10 5.15
CA LYS A 40 22.13 29.24 6.06
C LYS A 40 22.00 28.84 7.53
N GLN A 41 21.80 27.55 7.81
CA GLN A 41 21.59 27.07 9.17
C GLN A 41 22.90 27.06 9.98
N THR A 42 22.75 27.31 11.27
CA THR A 42 23.82 27.28 12.26
C THR A 42 23.69 26.09 13.20
N VAL A 43 24.72 25.85 14.02
CA VAL A 43 24.66 24.82 15.07
C VAL A 43 23.48 25.08 16.01
N LYS A 44 23.18 26.35 16.32
CA LYS A 44 22.03 26.71 17.16
C LYS A 44 20.70 26.35 16.50
N ASP A 45 20.61 26.43 15.17
CA ASP A 45 19.39 26.08 14.46
C ASP A 45 19.18 24.57 14.45
N ILE A 46 20.24 23.79 14.21
CA ILE A 46 20.21 22.32 14.33
C ILE A 46 19.79 21.88 15.74
N MET A 47 20.34 22.51 16.78
CA MET A 47 19.99 22.17 18.17
C MET A 47 18.54 22.50 18.55
N LYS A 48 17.86 23.36 17.80
CA LYS A 48 16.50 23.83 18.09
C LYS A 48 15.42 23.07 17.32
N THR A 49 15.78 22.18 16.40
CA THR A 49 14.77 21.44 15.62
C THR A 49 14.15 20.33 16.45
N ASP A 50 12.88 20.04 16.16
CA ASP A 50 12.16 18.89 16.70
C ASP A 50 12.37 17.61 15.86
N GLU A 51 13.27 17.68 14.87
CA GLU A 51 13.62 16.57 13.99
C GLU A 51 14.39 15.48 14.77
N LYS A 52 14.15 14.21 14.43
CA LYS A 52 14.97 13.09 14.91
C LYS A 52 16.12 12.86 13.95
N PHE A 53 17.36 12.82 14.45
CA PHE A 53 18.54 12.60 13.62
C PHE A 53 19.09 11.17 13.72
N ILE A 54 19.48 10.63 12.57
CA ILE A 54 20.28 9.41 12.46
C ILE A 54 21.52 9.68 11.60
N GLY A 55 22.59 8.96 11.91
CA GLY A 55 23.87 9.07 11.24
C GLY A 55 24.34 7.71 10.71
N PHE A 56 25.10 7.73 9.62
CA PHE A 56 25.91 6.59 9.21
C PHE A 56 27.36 6.84 9.61
N GLU A 57 27.87 6.05 10.54
CA GLU A 57 29.22 6.17 11.08
C GLU A 57 30.08 4.95 10.72
N THR A 58 31.32 5.18 10.29
CA THR A 58 32.33 4.13 10.08
C THR A 58 33.63 4.59 10.71
N GLU A 59 34.30 3.72 11.48
CA GLU A 59 35.59 4.02 12.12
C GLU A 59 35.57 5.30 12.98
N GLY A 60 34.43 5.60 13.62
CA GLY A 60 34.24 6.80 14.43
C GLY A 60 34.05 8.10 13.64
N GLN A 61 33.95 8.02 12.30
CA GLN A 61 33.67 9.15 11.43
C GLN A 61 32.22 9.11 10.94
N LEU A 62 31.49 10.20 11.14
CA LEU A 62 30.16 10.41 10.57
C LEU A 62 30.29 10.73 9.08
N LEU A 63 29.64 9.94 8.21
CA LEU A 63 29.74 10.06 6.75
C LEU A 63 28.42 10.44 6.07
N GLY A 64 27.31 10.34 6.77
CA GLY A 64 25.99 10.70 6.26
C GLY A 64 25.00 10.89 7.40
N ILE A 65 23.97 11.69 7.15
CA ILE A 65 22.90 11.99 8.08
C ILE A 65 21.55 11.87 7.37
N ALA A 66 20.53 11.53 8.14
CA ALA A 66 19.15 11.76 7.76
C ALA A 66 18.39 12.29 8.97
N SER A 67 17.37 13.11 8.71
CA SER A 67 16.48 13.58 9.75
C SER A 67 15.03 13.51 9.31
N TYR A 68 14.15 13.28 10.28
CA TYR A 68 12.74 13.09 10.02
C TYR A 68 11.89 13.51 11.22
N GLU A 69 10.66 13.92 10.93
CA GLU A 69 9.60 14.16 11.90
C GLU A 69 8.64 12.97 11.89
N MET A 70 8.19 12.57 13.07
CA MET A 70 7.33 11.40 13.24
C MET A 70 5.97 11.87 13.74
N HIS A 71 4.95 11.66 12.92
CA HIS A 71 3.55 11.90 13.26
C HIS A 71 2.85 10.56 13.56
N GLU A 72 1.58 10.61 13.97
CA GLU A 72 0.81 9.40 14.31
C GLU A 72 0.59 8.47 13.10
N ASP A 73 0.42 9.03 11.90
CA ASP A 73 0.02 8.32 10.69
C ASP A 73 1.10 8.32 9.58
N ARG A 74 2.18 9.08 9.73
CA ARG A 74 3.25 9.22 8.72
C ARG A 74 4.57 9.71 9.30
N ILE A 75 5.61 9.61 8.49
CA ILE A 75 6.93 10.20 8.71
C ILE A 75 7.19 11.25 7.62
N VAL A 76 7.67 12.42 8.01
CA VAL A 76 8.16 13.44 7.07
C VAL A 76 9.67 13.39 7.07
N LEU A 77 10.28 13.04 5.94
CA LEU A 77 11.74 13.11 5.79
C LEU A 77 12.12 14.57 5.55
N SER A 78 12.86 15.14 6.51
CA SER A 78 13.30 16.53 6.45
C SER A 78 14.64 16.66 5.73
N ARG A 79 15.56 15.70 5.91
CA ARG A 79 16.93 15.76 5.34
C ARG A 79 17.47 14.39 4.99
N LEU A 80 18.26 14.34 3.92
CA LEU A 80 19.14 13.22 3.59
C LEU A 80 20.42 13.77 2.97
N ALA A 81 21.54 13.60 3.67
CA ALA A 81 22.83 14.12 3.23
C ALA A 81 23.92 13.07 3.42
N VAL A 82 24.76 12.90 2.39
CA VAL A 82 25.96 12.06 2.44
C VAL A 82 27.14 12.93 2.08
N HIS A 83 28.24 12.79 2.83
CA HIS A 83 29.45 13.55 2.54
C HIS A 83 29.88 13.34 1.08
N PRO A 84 30.23 14.39 0.31
CA PRO A 84 30.49 14.27 -1.13
C PRO A 84 31.57 13.26 -1.53
N HIS A 85 32.56 13.00 -0.66
CA HIS A 85 33.59 11.99 -0.89
C HIS A 85 33.13 10.53 -0.65
N HIS A 86 31.90 10.33 -0.17
CA HIS A 86 31.35 9.01 0.20
C HIS A 86 29.99 8.70 -0.46
N VAL A 87 29.60 9.48 -1.48
CA VAL A 87 28.41 9.17 -2.29
C VAL A 87 28.59 7.89 -3.10
N HIS A 88 27.48 7.32 -3.58
CA HIS A 88 27.45 6.05 -4.34
C HIS A 88 27.96 4.81 -3.59
N GLN A 89 28.22 4.89 -2.29
CA GLN A 89 28.60 3.75 -1.43
C GLN A 89 27.40 3.11 -0.70
N GLY A 90 26.17 3.42 -1.12
CA GLY A 90 24.93 2.90 -0.51
C GLY A 90 24.57 3.49 0.85
N ILE A 91 25.27 4.54 1.31
CA ILE A 91 25.01 5.20 2.61
C ILE A 91 23.59 5.76 2.68
N GLY A 92 23.17 6.53 1.66
CA GLY A 92 21.81 7.09 1.59
C GLY A 92 20.72 6.01 1.61
N THR A 93 20.95 4.90 0.91
CA THR A 93 20.07 3.72 0.93
C THR A 93 19.94 3.14 2.34
N LYS A 94 21.04 2.99 3.08
CA LYS A 94 21.02 2.44 4.45
C LYS A 94 20.30 3.37 5.43
N LEU A 95 20.52 4.68 5.32
CA LEU A 95 19.80 5.69 6.12
C LEU A 95 18.29 5.64 5.84
N MET A 96 17.90 5.62 4.57
CA MET A 96 16.48 5.52 4.20
C MET A 96 15.84 4.19 4.62
N GLN A 97 16.55 3.06 4.48
CA GLN A 97 16.04 1.77 4.94
C GLN A 97 15.77 1.77 6.46
N PHE A 98 16.62 2.44 7.26
CA PHE A 98 16.36 2.60 8.68
C PHE A 98 15.02 3.32 8.93
N ILE A 99 14.72 4.37 8.16
CA ILE A 99 13.47 5.13 8.29
C ILE A 99 12.27 4.29 7.78
N ILE A 100 12.40 3.62 6.63
CA ILE A 100 11.38 2.73 6.06
C ILE A 100 10.99 1.60 7.03
N ASN A 101 11.93 1.10 7.83
CA ASN A 101 11.67 0.07 8.82
C ASN A 101 10.76 0.49 9.97
N HIS A 102 10.44 1.79 10.11
CA HIS A 102 9.41 2.25 11.03
C HIS A 102 7.99 1.87 10.61
N GLN A 103 7.80 1.37 9.39
CA GLN A 103 6.52 0.89 8.93
C GLN A 103 5.39 1.95 9.03
N LEU A 104 5.71 3.18 8.64
CA LEU A 104 4.76 4.26 8.41
C LEU A 104 4.90 4.78 6.97
N PRO A 105 3.83 5.35 6.37
CA PRO A 105 3.95 6.14 5.16
C PRO A 105 5.03 7.22 5.34
N ILE A 106 5.82 7.47 4.30
CA ILE A 106 6.87 8.48 4.32
C ILE A 106 6.60 9.50 3.23
N GLU A 107 6.61 10.78 3.58
CA GLU A 107 6.56 11.88 2.63
C GLU A 107 7.87 12.68 2.66
N LEU A 108 8.24 13.24 1.52
CA LEU A 108 9.42 14.09 1.38
C LEU A 108 9.22 15.11 0.27
N THR A 109 10.00 16.18 0.32
CA THR A 109 10.11 17.17 -0.77
C THR A 109 11.57 17.33 -1.13
N THR A 110 11.88 17.33 -2.42
CA THR A 110 13.26 17.52 -2.94
C THR A 110 13.23 18.40 -4.18
N ALA A 111 14.36 19.04 -4.51
CA ALA A 111 14.48 19.75 -5.79
C ALA A 111 14.37 18.76 -6.95
N GLU A 112 13.61 19.11 -7.99
CA GLU A 112 13.43 18.27 -9.19
C GLU A 112 14.75 18.07 -9.94
N ALA A 113 15.63 19.08 -9.90
CA ALA A 113 16.97 19.00 -10.47
C ALA A 113 17.91 18.07 -9.69
N ASN A 114 17.56 17.67 -8.46
CA ASN A 114 18.31 16.69 -7.67
C ASN A 114 18.01 15.26 -8.15
N THR A 115 18.37 14.99 -9.40
CA THR A 115 18.15 13.71 -10.08
C THR A 115 18.75 12.50 -9.32
N PRO A 116 19.91 12.59 -8.64
CA PRO A 116 20.42 11.46 -7.85
C PRO A 116 19.52 11.11 -6.67
N ALA A 117 18.95 12.10 -5.98
CA ALA A 117 18.03 11.86 -4.87
C ALA A 117 16.71 11.25 -5.36
N ILE A 118 16.14 11.78 -6.46
CA ILE A 118 14.91 11.24 -7.05
C ILE A 118 15.08 9.77 -7.43
N GLN A 119 16.15 9.42 -8.14
CA GLN A 119 16.43 8.03 -8.53
C GLN A 119 16.60 7.11 -7.31
N LEU A 120 17.22 7.60 -6.22
CA LEU A 120 17.30 6.85 -4.97
C LEU A 120 15.91 6.61 -4.37
N TYR A 121 15.07 7.63 -4.31
CA TYR A 121 13.72 7.53 -3.74
C TYR A 121 12.83 6.60 -4.57
N GLU A 122 12.82 6.73 -5.90
CA GLU A 122 12.08 5.84 -6.81
C GLU A 122 12.50 4.38 -6.63
N LYS A 123 13.81 4.11 -6.54
CA LYS A 123 14.34 2.76 -6.27
C LYS A 123 13.89 2.19 -4.92
N LEU A 124 13.58 3.07 -3.96
CA LEU A 124 13.07 2.70 -2.63
C LEU A 124 11.54 2.65 -2.54
N GLY A 125 10.86 2.81 -3.68
CA GLY A 125 9.40 2.69 -3.80
C GLY A 125 8.65 3.99 -3.52
N PHE A 126 9.32 5.13 -3.50
CA PHE A 126 8.64 6.43 -3.48
C PHE A 126 8.07 6.73 -4.86
N GLN A 127 6.91 7.37 -4.88
CA GLN A 127 6.24 7.85 -6.09
C GLN A 127 6.09 9.36 -5.99
N GLN A 128 6.21 10.04 -7.13
CA GLN A 128 5.93 11.45 -7.22
C GLN A 128 4.42 11.70 -7.05
N THR A 129 4.06 12.63 -6.16
CA THR A 129 2.65 12.96 -5.88
C THR A 129 2.27 14.38 -6.28
N ASP A 130 3.24 15.31 -6.29
CA ASP A 130 2.98 16.72 -6.58
C ASP A 130 4.23 17.44 -7.12
N ARG A 131 4.01 18.59 -7.77
CA ARG A 131 5.07 19.50 -8.24
C ARG A 131 4.74 20.92 -7.82
N LEU A 132 5.67 21.56 -7.13
CA LEU A 132 5.55 22.94 -6.68
C LEU A 132 6.62 23.79 -7.37
N GLN A 133 6.18 24.79 -8.13
CA GLN A 133 7.08 25.84 -8.58
C GLN A 133 7.25 26.86 -7.46
N VAL A 134 8.48 27.06 -7.01
CA VAL A 134 8.84 28.09 -6.03
C VAL A 134 9.61 29.21 -6.71
N GLU A 135 10.03 30.22 -5.94
CA GLU A 135 10.75 31.38 -6.46
C GLU A 135 12.03 30.98 -7.23
N ASN A 136 12.44 31.83 -8.18
CA ASN A 136 13.66 31.68 -8.98
C ASN A 136 13.73 30.38 -9.82
N ASN A 137 12.59 29.92 -10.35
CA ASN A 137 12.48 28.73 -11.22
C ASN A 137 12.89 27.41 -10.57
N LEU A 138 13.04 27.36 -9.25
CA LEU A 138 13.24 26.09 -8.56
C LEU A 138 11.92 25.32 -8.57
N ILE A 139 11.96 24.09 -9.04
CA ILE A 139 10.83 23.16 -9.01
C ILE A 139 11.12 22.15 -7.91
N LEU A 140 10.17 22.03 -6.98
CA LEU A 140 10.19 21.02 -5.93
C LEU A 140 9.23 19.90 -6.31
N THR A 141 9.68 18.67 -6.10
CA THR A 141 8.90 17.46 -6.27
C THR A 141 8.56 16.90 -4.91
N LYS A 142 7.27 16.70 -4.65
CA LYS A 142 6.81 15.92 -3.49
C LYS A 142 6.81 14.44 -3.88
N MET A 143 7.32 13.62 -2.98
CA MET A 143 7.33 12.17 -3.15
C MET A 143 6.80 11.50 -1.90
N GLU A 144 6.06 10.42 -2.09
CA GLU A 144 5.49 9.64 -1.02
C GLU A 144 5.78 8.16 -1.21
N ARG A 145 6.04 7.50 -0.10
CA ARG A 145 6.12 6.05 -0.01
C ARG A 145 5.02 5.58 0.90
N SER A 146 4.01 4.95 0.30
CA SER A 146 2.97 4.27 1.06
C SER A 146 3.53 3.11 1.88
N MET A 147 2.83 2.74 2.94
CA MET A 147 3.15 1.51 3.67
C MET A 147 2.95 0.27 2.80
N LEU A 148 3.99 -0.57 2.69
CA LEU A 148 3.88 -1.82 1.94
C LEU A 148 3.18 -2.84 2.80
N ARG A 149 2.01 -3.28 2.35
CA ARG A 149 1.31 -4.42 2.95
C ARG A 149 1.99 -5.70 2.47
N LYS A 150 2.42 -6.53 3.42
CA LYS A 150 2.94 -7.86 3.09
C LYS A 150 1.87 -8.75 2.47
N VAL A 151 2.28 -9.51 1.47
CA VAL A 151 1.46 -10.51 0.81
C VAL A 151 1.52 -11.79 1.61
N GLU A 152 0.53 -11.99 2.47
CA GLU A 152 0.42 -13.19 3.30
C GLU A 152 -0.72 -14.09 2.82
N VAL A 153 -0.41 -15.37 2.65
CA VAL A 153 -1.39 -16.43 2.37
C VAL A 153 -1.32 -17.42 3.51
N ILE A 154 -2.41 -17.51 4.27
CA ILE A 154 -2.51 -18.40 5.44
C ILE A 154 -3.43 -19.58 5.13
N GLU A 155 -3.26 -20.64 5.91
CA GLU A 155 -4.17 -21.79 5.87
C GLU A 155 -5.60 -21.40 6.26
N TYR A 156 -6.56 -22.17 5.75
CA TYR A 156 -7.97 -21.90 5.93
C TYR A 156 -8.35 -21.75 7.40
N GLN A 157 -9.06 -20.67 7.73
CA GLN A 157 -9.57 -20.45 9.09
C GLN A 157 -11.06 -20.81 9.15
N THR A 158 -11.42 -21.65 10.12
CA THR A 158 -12.82 -22.07 10.36
C THR A 158 -13.70 -20.91 10.85
N SER A 159 -13.10 -19.79 11.28
CA SER A 159 -13.80 -18.57 11.69
C SER A 159 -14.31 -17.73 10.52
N TRP A 160 -13.74 -17.85 9.31
CA TRP A 160 -14.07 -16.98 8.19
C TRP A 160 -15.55 -16.97 7.79
N PRO A 161 -16.29 -18.10 7.77
CA PRO A 161 -17.74 -18.07 7.51
C PRO A 161 -18.49 -17.24 8.55
N ASP A 162 -18.08 -17.29 9.81
CA ASP A 162 -18.74 -16.59 10.93
C ASP A 162 -18.42 -15.10 10.91
N GLU A 163 -17.18 -14.75 10.59
CA GLU A 163 -16.75 -13.37 10.32
C GLU A 163 -17.57 -12.74 9.20
N CYS A 164 -17.73 -13.45 8.07
CA CYS A 164 -18.55 -12.97 6.96
C CYS A 164 -20.02 -12.81 7.38
N ARG A 165 -20.61 -13.77 8.12
CA ARG A 165 -22.00 -13.65 8.57
C ARG A 165 -22.22 -12.44 9.48
N ARG A 166 -21.29 -12.17 10.41
CA ARG A 166 -21.35 -10.98 11.27
C ARG A 166 -21.25 -9.69 10.48
N GLU A 167 -20.38 -9.63 9.47
CA GLU A 167 -20.23 -8.42 8.68
C GLU A 167 -21.41 -8.20 7.73
N LEU A 168 -21.96 -9.26 7.12
CA LEU A 168 -23.19 -9.18 6.33
C LEU A 168 -24.37 -8.65 7.13
N ALA A 169 -24.49 -9.00 8.42
CA ALA A 169 -25.54 -8.45 9.29
C ALA A 169 -25.45 -6.93 9.43
N LYS A 170 -24.24 -6.39 9.70
CA LYS A 170 -24.01 -4.94 9.79
C LYS A 170 -24.27 -4.23 8.47
N LEU A 171 -23.81 -4.82 7.36
CA LEU A 171 -24.04 -4.27 6.02
C LEU A 171 -25.54 -4.24 5.70
N LYS A 172 -26.30 -5.27 6.09
CA LYS A 172 -27.74 -5.31 5.87
C LYS A 172 -28.48 -4.18 6.59
N GLU A 173 -28.07 -3.84 7.80
CA GLU A 173 -28.62 -2.70 8.55
C GLU A 173 -28.34 -1.37 7.83
N VAL A 174 -27.11 -1.16 7.35
CA VAL A 174 -26.72 0.06 6.64
C VAL A 174 -27.40 0.20 5.28
N VAL A 175 -27.52 -0.90 4.53
CA VAL A 175 -28.08 -0.89 3.17
C VAL A 175 -29.62 -0.83 3.20
N GLY A 176 -30.24 -1.33 4.27
CA GLY A 176 -31.67 -1.21 4.50
C GLY A 176 -32.53 -1.79 3.37
N SER A 177 -33.51 -1.00 2.90
CA SER A 177 -34.47 -1.42 1.87
C SER A 177 -33.86 -1.66 0.49
N ASN A 178 -32.64 -1.17 0.24
CA ASN A 178 -31.92 -1.41 -1.02
C ASN A 178 -31.28 -2.80 -1.07
N TRP A 179 -31.22 -3.53 0.05
CA TRP A 179 -30.62 -4.86 0.12
C TRP A 179 -31.44 -5.89 -0.65
N VAL A 180 -30.79 -6.63 -1.54
CA VAL A 180 -31.36 -7.81 -2.19
C VAL A 180 -30.74 -9.08 -1.63
N ASN A 181 -29.42 -9.20 -1.69
CA ASN A 181 -28.73 -10.37 -1.17
C ASN A 181 -27.27 -10.08 -0.80
N GLY A 182 -26.65 -10.95 -0.01
CA GLY A 182 -25.25 -10.83 0.36
C GLY A 182 -24.59 -12.20 0.45
N HIS A 183 -23.42 -12.33 -0.17
CA HIS A 183 -22.74 -13.61 -0.34
C HIS A 183 -21.30 -13.54 0.13
N HIS A 184 -20.85 -14.59 0.83
CA HIS A 184 -19.43 -14.83 1.01
C HIS A 184 -18.85 -15.35 -0.32
N ILE A 185 -17.90 -14.61 -0.88
CA ILE A 185 -17.18 -14.96 -2.12
C ILE A 185 -15.66 -14.98 -1.88
N GLY A 186 -14.88 -15.11 -2.95
CA GLY A 186 -13.42 -15.17 -2.86
C GLY A 186 -12.92 -16.46 -2.21
N SER A 187 -11.62 -16.55 -2.01
CA SER A 187 -10.98 -17.77 -1.50
C SER A 187 -11.39 -18.12 -0.06
N THR A 188 -11.66 -17.13 0.79
CA THR A 188 -12.05 -17.37 2.19
C THR A 188 -13.43 -18.04 2.33
N SER A 189 -14.23 -18.04 1.26
CA SER A 189 -15.53 -18.73 1.20
C SER A 189 -15.43 -20.23 0.83
N ILE A 190 -14.23 -20.73 0.50
CA ILE A 190 -13.98 -22.10 0.07
C ILE A 190 -13.32 -22.86 1.22
N LYS A 191 -14.04 -23.83 1.79
CA LYS A 191 -13.58 -24.61 2.93
C LYS A 191 -12.27 -25.33 2.60
N GLY A 192 -11.25 -25.16 3.45
CA GLY A 192 -9.94 -25.79 3.30
C GLY A 192 -8.95 -25.05 2.39
N MET A 193 -9.38 -24.01 1.66
CA MET A 193 -8.48 -23.27 0.76
C MET A 193 -7.64 -22.22 1.51
N ALA A 194 -6.31 -22.28 1.37
CA ALA A 194 -5.42 -21.21 1.82
C ALA A 194 -5.68 -19.88 1.09
N ALA A 195 -5.65 -18.76 1.80
CA ALA A 195 -6.02 -17.46 1.27
C ALA A 195 -5.34 -16.30 1.99
N LYS A 196 -5.39 -15.12 1.39
CA LYS A 196 -5.18 -13.87 2.15
C LYS A 196 -6.32 -13.76 3.19
N PRO A 197 -6.05 -13.36 4.44
CA PRO A 197 -7.07 -13.21 5.47
C PRO A 197 -7.93 -11.97 5.23
N ILE A 198 -8.69 -11.98 4.13
CA ILE A 198 -9.62 -10.93 3.71
C ILE A 198 -10.94 -11.60 3.38
N ILE A 199 -12.01 -11.16 4.04
CA ILE A 199 -13.36 -11.58 3.74
C ILE A 199 -13.86 -10.78 2.53
N ASP A 200 -14.03 -11.45 1.39
CA ASP A 200 -14.64 -10.85 0.20
C ASP A 200 -16.16 -11.11 0.21
N ILE A 201 -16.94 -10.03 0.16
CA ILE A 201 -18.40 -10.04 0.18
C ILE A 201 -18.89 -9.54 -1.17
N LEU A 202 -19.83 -10.27 -1.75
CA LEU A 202 -20.61 -9.83 -2.90
C LEU A 202 -21.97 -9.34 -2.38
N LEU A 203 -22.26 -8.07 -2.59
CA LEU A 203 -23.50 -7.42 -2.21
C LEU A 203 -24.35 -7.18 -3.46
N GLU A 204 -25.59 -7.68 -3.44
CA GLU A 204 -26.60 -7.39 -4.46
C GLU A 204 -27.57 -6.35 -3.92
N VAL A 205 -27.78 -5.29 -4.69
CA VAL A 205 -28.72 -4.20 -4.36
C VAL A 205 -29.75 -3.98 -5.46
N LYS A 206 -30.81 -3.22 -5.16
CA LYS A 206 -31.83 -2.84 -6.15
C LYS A 206 -31.35 -1.73 -7.07
N HIS A 207 -30.70 -0.72 -6.50
CA HIS A 207 -30.15 0.43 -7.22
C HIS A 207 -28.74 0.69 -6.72
N ILE A 208 -27.76 0.60 -7.62
CA ILE A 208 -26.35 0.75 -7.23
C ILE A 208 -26.00 2.18 -6.81
N SER A 209 -26.68 3.18 -7.36
CA SER A 209 -26.52 4.61 -7.04
C SER A 209 -26.84 4.93 -5.58
N ASP A 210 -27.83 4.26 -4.99
CA ASP A 210 -28.29 4.57 -3.64
C ASP A 210 -27.23 4.20 -2.57
N LEU A 211 -26.26 3.34 -2.93
CA LEU A 211 -25.12 3.08 -2.05
C LEU A 211 -24.19 4.30 -1.93
N ASP A 212 -24.16 5.19 -2.92
CA ASP A 212 -23.34 6.41 -2.85
C ASP A 212 -23.85 7.36 -1.77
N GLU A 213 -25.17 7.41 -1.56
CA GLU A 213 -25.82 8.16 -0.49
C GLU A 213 -25.48 7.57 0.90
N CYS A 214 -25.28 6.25 0.96
CA CYS A 214 -24.92 5.52 2.17
C CYS A 214 -23.40 5.54 2.49
N ASN A 215 -22.56 6.19 1.68
CA ASN A 215 -21.11 6.19 1.86
C ASN A 215 -20.66 6.61 3.27
N HIS A 216 -21.36 7.54 3.90
CA HIS A 216 -21.07 8.00 5.26
C HIS A 216 -21.29 6.89 6.31
N LEU A 217 -22.32 6.05 6.16
CA LEU A 217 -22.59 4.90 7.04
C LEU A 217 -21.55 3.79 6.86
N PHE A 218 -21.11 3.54 5.63
CA PHE A 218 -19.99 2.63 5.38
C PHE A 218 -18.71 3.10 6.08
N ARG A 219 -18.42 4.41 6.07
CA ARG A 219 -17.29 4.99 6.82
C ARG A 219 -17.43 4.77 8.33
N GLN A 220 -18.63 4.91 8.89
CA GLN A 220 -18.88 4.60 10.31
C GLN A 220 -18.61 3.13 10.65
N LEU A 221 -18.84 2.20 9.72
CA LEU A 221 -18.45 0.79 9.86
C LEU A 221 -16.95 0.52 9.62
N GLY A 222 -16.15 1.55 9.32
CA GLY A 222 -14.72 1.46 9.05
C GLY A 222 -14.36 1.10 7.60
N TYR A 223 -15.29 1.23 6.66
CA TYR A 223 -15.02 1.07 5.24
C TYR A 223 -14.59 2.37 4.57
N GLU A 224 -13.74 2.23 3.57
CA GLU A 224 -13.37 3.26 2.61
C GLU A 224 -14.15 2.99 1.31
N PRO A 225 -15.07 3.89 0.91
CA PRO A 225 -15.74 3.81 -0.39
C PRO A 225 -14.82 4.25 -1.52
N LEU A 226 -14.72 3.43 -2.58
CA LEU A 226 -13.83 3.65 -3.72
C LEU A 226 -14.55 3.82 -5.07
N GLY A 227 -15.89 3.88 -5.05
CA GLY A 227 -16.69 3.93 -6.27
C GLY A 227 -16.49 2.66 -7.12
N GLU A 228 -16.40 2.83 -8.44
CA GLU A 228 -16.22 1.72 -9.39
C GLU A 228 -14.85 1.03 -9.28
N TYR A 229 -13.81 1.83 -9.00
CA TYR A 229 -12.44 1.38 -8.83
C TYR A 229 -11.95 0.46 -9.98
N GLY A 230 -12.19 0.89 -11.23
CA GLY A 230 -11.76 0.20 -12.44
C GLY A 230 -12.72 -0.89 -12.97
N LEU A 231 -13.85 -1.14 -12.31
CA LEU A 231 -14.90 -2.04 -12.81
C LEU A 231 -16.23 -1.31 -12.93
N GLN A 232 -16.69 -1.11 -14.16
CA GLN A 232 -17.93 -0.39 -14.47
C GLN A 232 -19.12 -1.01 -13.73
N GLY A 233 -20.00 -0.18 -13.17
CA GLY A 233 -21.22 -0.62 -12.48
C GLY A 233 -20.97 -1.21 -11.08
N ARG A 234 -19.73 -1.23 -10.59
CA ARG A 234 -19.42 -1.67 -9.22
C ARG A 234 -19.52 -0.49 -8.23
N ARG A 235 -19.80 -0.81 -6.96
CA ARG A 235 -19.31 -0.02 -5.82
C ARG A 235 -18.42 -0.87 -4.95
N PHE A 236 -17.19 -0.43 -4.76
CA PHE A 236 -16.17 -1.15 -4.02
C PHE A 236 -15.91 -0.48 -2.68
N PHE A 237 -15.96 -1.26 -1.62
CA PHE A 237 -15.66 -0.81 -0.27
C PHE A 237 -14.58 -1.69 0.34
N ARG A 238 -13.62 -1.09 1.02
CA ARG A 238 -12.51 -1.82 1.64
C ARG A 238 -12.31 -1.40 3.09
N LYS A 239 -12.03 -2.34 4.00
CA LYS A 239 -11.93 -2.09 5.45
C LYS A 239 -10.67 -2.71 6.07
N GLY A 240 -10.14 -2.06 7.11
CA GLY A 240 -8.97 -2.54 7.88
C GLY A 240 -7.63 -1.88 7.52
N GLY A 241 -7.62 -0.85 6.67
CA GLY A 241 -6.41 -0.10 6.33
C GLY A 241 -5.28 -1.01 5.81
N LEU A 242 -4.12 -0.95 6.47
CA LEU A 242 -2.95 -1.78 6.18
C LEU A 242 -3.22 -3.27 6.47
N ASN A 243 -3.95 -3.56 7.55
CA ASN A 243 -4.43 -4.90 7.92
C ASN A 243 -5.81 -5.14 7.30
N ARG A 244 -5.91 -4.99 5.98
CA ARG A 244 -7.15 -5.17 5.23
C ARG A 244 -7.85 -6.46 5.65
N SER A 245 -9.08 -6.33 6.12
CA SER A 245 -9.87 -7.43 6.66
C SER A 245 -11.08 -7.75 5.79
N HIS A 246 -11.67 -6.75 5.12
CA HIS A 246 -12.86 -6.97 4.30
C HIS A 246 -12.81 -6.20 2.99
N HIS A 247 -13.41 -6.81 1.98
CA HIS A 247 -13.76 -6.19 0.70
C HIS A 247 -15.25 -6.43 0.44
N VAL A 248 -15.97 -5.39 0.02
CA VAL A 248 -17.35 -5.49 -0.45
C VAL A 248 -17.38 -5.09 -1.92
N HIS A 249 -17.82 -6.02 -2.75
CA HIS A 249 -18.11 -5.83 -4.16
C HIS A 249 -19.62 -5.71 -4.30
N ALA A 250 -20.13 -4.50 -4.48
CA ALA A 250 -21.55 -4.27 -4.66
C ALA A 250 -21.90 -4.10 -6.14
N TYR A 251 -22.98 -4.74 -6.55
CA TYR A 251 -23.55 -4.64 -7.89
C TYR A 251 -25.07 -4.59 -7.82
N GLU A 252 -25.68 -3.99 -8.84
CA GLU A 252 -27.12 -4.10 -9.03
C GLU A 252 -27.52 -5.55 -9.35
N THR A 253 -28.69 -5.96 -8.86
CA THR A 253 -29.19 -7.32 -9.05
C THR A 253 -29.35 -7.64 -10.53
N GLY A 254 -28.88 -8.82 -10.94
CA GLY A 254 -28.88 -9.24 -12.35
C GLY A 254 -27.63 -8.82 -13.14
N HIS A 255 -26.72 -8.04 -12.56
CA HIS A 255 -25.44 -7.71 -13.20
C HIS A 255 -24.60 -8.98 -13.46
N ASN A 256 -23.89 -9.02 -14.59
CA ASN A 256 -23.12 -10.21 -15.01
C ASN A 256 -22.02 -10.59 -14.01
N ASP A 257 -21.42 -9.62 -13.32
CA ASP A 257 -20.39 -9.88 -12.31
C ASP A 257 -20.90 -10.63 -11.08
N VAL A 258 -22.18 -10.46 -10.73
CA VAL A 258 -22.81 -11.26 -9.65
C VAL A 258 -22.67 -12.74 -10.01
N LYS A 259 -23.09 -13.11 -11.23
CA LYS A 259 -22.97 -14.48 -11.72
C LYS A 259 -21.51 -14.92 -11.83
N ARG A 260 -20.61 -14.07 -12.33
CA ARG A 260 -19.18 -14.39 -12.46
C ARG A 260 -18.58 -14.82 -11.13
N HIS A 261 -18.80 -14.03 -10.08
CA HIS A 261 -18.28 -14.31 -8.74
C HIS A 261 -18.90 -15.57 -8.13
N LEU A 262 -20.21 -15.75 -8.22
CA LEU A 262 -20.90 -16.92 -7.65
C LEU A 262 -20.49 -18.22 -8.33
N VAL A 263 -20.45 -18.24 -9.67
CA VAL A 263 -20.06 -19.42 -10.45
C VAL A 263 -18.61 -19.80 -10.17
N PHE A 264 -17.70 -18.84 -10.09
CA PHE A 264 -16.30 -19.10 -9.74
C PHE A 264 -16.17 -19.77 -8.36
N ARG A 265 -16.83 -19.21 -7.34
CA ARG A 265 -16.85 -19.78 -5.99
C ARG A 265 -17.41 -21.20 -5.97
N ASP A 266 -18.58 -21.38 -6.57
CA ASP A 266 -19.32 -22.64 -6.48
C ASP A 266 -18.61 -23.75 -7.26
N TYR A 267 -17.97 -23.42 -8.38
CA TYR A 267 -17.10 -24.34 -9.10
C TYR A 267 -15.93 -24.81 -8.23
N LEU A 268 -15.19 -23.90 -7.60
CA LEU A 268 -14.05 -24.29 -6.77
C LEU A 268 -14.45 -25.07 -5.52
N LYS A 269 -15.66 -24.85 -4.98
CA LYS A 269 -16.22 -25.71 -3.92
C LYS A 269 -16.47 -27.15 -4.42
N ALA A 270 -16.87 -27.31 -5.67
CA ALA A 270 -17.15 -28.60 -6.30
C ALA A 270 -15.90 -29.27 -6.89
N ALA A 271 -14.78 -28.56 -7.02
CA ALA A 271 -13.53 -29.06 -7.61
C ALA A 271 -12.32 -28.87 -6.66
N PRO A 272 -12.18 -29.70 -5.60
CA PRO A 272 -11.13 -29.55 -4.59
C PRO A 272 -9.70 -29.54 -5.15
N GLU A 273 -9.41 -30.37 -6.16
CA GLU A 273 -8.09 -30.41 -6.81
C GLU A 273 -7.76 -29.08 -7.50
N ARG A 274 -8.75 -28.47 -8.15
CA ARG A 274 -8.57 -27.16 -8.81
C ARG A 274 -8.47 -26.04 -7.79
N ALA A 275 -9.20 -26.14 -6.69
CA ALA A 275 -9.08 -25.26 -5.54
C ALA A 275 -7.64 -25.30 -4.95
N GLU A 276 -7.06 -26.48 -4.79
CA GLU A 276 -5.69 -26.63 -4.28
C GLU A 276 -4.65 -26.07 -5.26
N ALA A 277 -4.79 -26.35 -6.57
CA ALA A 277 -3.90 -25.76 -7.58
C ALA A 277 -3.92 -24.22 -7.55
N TYR A 278 -5.09 -23.62 -7.31
CA TYR A 278 -5.20 -22.17 -7.13
C TYR A 278 -4.58 -21.69 -5.81
N ALA A 279 -4.73 -22.46 -4.73
CA ALA A 279 -4.09 -22.18 -3.44
C ALA A 279 -2.56 -22.19 -3.56
N ASP A 280 -1.99 -23.20 -4.20
CA ASP A 280 -0.55 -23.34 -4.42
C ASP A 280 0.03 -22.20 -5.24
N LYS A 281 -0.65 -21.80 -6.32
CA LYS A 281 -0.22 -20.65 -7.11
C LYS A 281 -0.15 -19.38 -6.26
N LYS A 282 -1.12 -19.16 -5.36
CA LYS A 282 -1.09 -18.02 -4.42
C LYS A 282 0.07 -18.13 -3.44
N ARG A 283 0.33 -19.31 -2.85
CA ARG A 283 1.47 -19.54 -1.95
C ARG A 283 2.80 -19.24 -2.64
N GLN A 284 2.98 -19.72 -3.87
CA GLN A 284 4.18 -19.46 -4.68
C GLN A 284 4.38 -17.97 -4.94
N LEU A 285 3.33 -17.25 -5.35
CA LEU A 285 3.39 -15.82 -5.61
C LEU A 285 3.64 -15.00 -4.35
N ALA A 286 3.02 -15.36 -3.22
CA ALA A 286 3.26 -14.70 -1.94
C ALA A 286 4.72 -14.86 -1.49
N LYS A 287 5.30 -16.04 -1.71
CA LYS A 287 6.73 -16.30 -1.43
C LYS A 287 7.66 -15.53 -2.37
N ALA A 288 7.31 -15.41 -3.65
CA ALA A 288 8.12 -14.69 -4.65
C ALA A 288 8.02 -13.16 -4.53
N HIS A 289 6.88 -12.65 -4.07
CA HIS A 289 6.53 -11.23 -4.04
C HIS A 289 5.97 -10.81 -2.67
N PRO A 290 6.72 -10.98 -1.56
CA PRO A 290 6.19 -10.77 -0.21
C PRO A 290 5.82 -9.33 0.11
N GLU A 291 6.39 -8.35 -0.60
CA GLU A 291 6.13 -6.91 -0.40
C GLU A 291 5.63 -6.23 -1.67
N ASP A 292 5.38 -7.02 -2.72
CA ASP A 292 5.01 -6.55 -4.05
C ASP A 292 3.60 -7.05 -4.38
N MET A 293 2.62 -6.26 -3.94
CA MET A 293 1.22 -6.59 -4.08
C MET A 293 0.78 -6.62 -5.55
N GLU A 294 1.39 -5.79 -6.40
CA GLU A 294 1.06 -5.69 -7.81
C GLU A 294 1.45 -6.97 -8.56
N ASN A 295 2.71 -7.42 -8.42
CA ASN A 295 3.16 -8.66 -9.05
C ASN A 295 2.44 -9.89 -8.50
N TYR A 296 2.06 -9.89 -7.22
CA TYR A 296 1.17 -10.95 -6.70
C TYR A 296 -0.22 -10.95 -7.37
N ILE A 297 -0.82 -9.78 -7.63
CA ILE A 297 -2.12 -9.69 -8.29
C ILE A 297 -1.99 -10.15 -9.75
N ASN A 298 -1.04 -9.58 -10.49
CA ASN A 298 -0.80 -9.86 -11.90
C ASN A 298 -0.44 -11.34 -12.13
N GLY A 299 0.38 -11.93 -11.26
CA GLY A 299 0.79 -13.33 -11.36
C GLY A 299 -0.35 -14.35 -11.23
N LYS A 300 -1.53 -13.95 -10.72
CA LYS A 300 -2.73 -14.79 -10.62
C LYS A 300 -3.66 -14.70 -11.83
N ASP A 301 -3.48 -13.72 -12.70
CA ASP A 301 -4.44 -13.40 -13.76
C ASP A 301 -4.72 -14.60 -14.68
N ALA A 302 -3.67 -15.27 -15.15
CA ALA A 302 -3.78 -16.43 -16.03
C ALA A 302 -4.62 -17.57 -15.42
N ILE A 303 -4.30 -17.99 -14.19
CA ILE A 303 -5.02 -19.10 -13.52
C ILE A 303 -6.47 -18.71 -13.18
N ILE A 304 -6.73 -17.44 -12.84
CA ILE A 304 -8.09 -16.96 -12.58
C ILE A 304 -8.92 -17.07 -13.87
N LYS A 305 -8.39 -16.61 -15.00
CA LYS A 305 -9.07 -16.68 -16.30
C LYS A 305 -9.38 -18.11 -16.73
N GLU A 306 -8.44 -19.03 -16.53
CA GLU A 306 -8.66 -20.47 -16.78
C GLU A 306 -9.82 -21.02 -15.92
N ILE A 307 -9.76 -20.79 -14.61
CA ILE A 307 -10.80 -21.26 -13.67
C ILE A 307 -12.15 -20.63 -13.99
N GLU A 308 -12.21 -19.34 -14.35
CA GLU A 308 -13.45 -18.69 -14.77
C GLU A 308 -14.06 -19.39 -15.99
N GLN A 309 -13.26 -19.73 -17.00
CA GLN A 309 -13.75 -20.46 -18.18
C GLN A 309 -14.25 -21.86 -17.83
N GLU A 310 -13.50 -22.60 -17.00
CA GLU A 310 -13.89 -23.92 -16.48
C GLU A 310 -15.22 -23.84 -15.71
N ALA A 311 -15.33 -22.86 -14.80
CA ALA A 311 -16.52 -22.62 -13.99
C ALA A 311 -17.75 -22.29 -14.85
N TYR A 312 -17.59 -21.48 -15.90
CA TYR A 312 -18.68 -21.20 -16.85
C TYR A 312 -19.13 -22.44 -17.62
N LYS A 313 -18.18 -23.27 -18.08
CA LYS A 313 -18.49 -24.55 -18.75
C LYS A 313 -19.24 -25.49 -17.81
N TRP A 314 -18.76 -25.64 -16.58
CA TRP A 314 -19.38 -26.43 -15.52
C TRP A 314 -20.81 -25.96 -15.21
N SER A 315 -21.02 -24.65 -15.05
CA SER A 315 -22.35 -24.07 -14.80
C SER A 315 -23.34 -24.34 -15.94
N LYS A 316 -22.89 -24.30 -17.21
CA LYS A 316 -23.74 -24.64 -18.36
C LYS A 316 -24.16 -26.11 -18.37
N GLN A 317 -23.24 -27.02 -18.06
CA GLN A 317 -23.53 -28.46 -18.01
C GLN A 317 -24.58 -28.81 -16.94
N LEU A 318 -24.51 -28.16 -15.77
CA LEU A 318 -25.52 -28.33 -14.72
C LEU A 318 -26.91 -27.87 -15.16
N LYS A 319 -26.99 -26.75 -15.88
CA LYS A 319 -28.27 -26.24 -16.42
C LYS A 319 -28.84 -27.12 -17.54
N GLY A 320 -27.99 -27.78 -18.33
CA GLY A 320 -28.42 -28.76 -19.33
C GLY A 320 -29.05 -30.00 -18.70
N LYS A 321 -28.40 -30.57 -17.68
CA LYS A 321 -28.89 -31.77 -16.96
C LYS A 321 -30.19 -31.57 -16.18
N GLY A 322 -30.54 -30.32 -15.86
CA GLY A 322 -31.79 -29.97 -15.17
C GLY A 322 -33.00 -29.71 -16.08
N ARG A 323 -32.83 -29.72 -17.41
CA ARG A 323 -33.92 -29.61 -18.40
C ARG A 323 -34.38 -30.95 -18.97
N ASP A 324 -33.61 -32.02 -18.73
CA ASP A 324 -33.91 -33.39 -19.16
C ASP A 324 -34.53 -34.25 -18.03
N LYS A 325 -35.10 -33.62 -17.00
CA LYS A 325 -35.86 -34.25 -15.91
C LYS A 325 -37.17 -33.50 -15.69
#